data_AF-A0A3D5G4L2-F1
#
_entry.id   AF-A0A3D5G4L2-F1
#
_cell.length_a   1.000
_cell.length_b   1.000
_cell.length_c   1.000
_cell.angle_alpha   90.00
_cell.angle_beta   90.00
_cell.angle_gamma   90.00
#
_symmetry.space_group_name_H-M   'P 1'
#
loop_
_entity.id
_entity.type
_entity.pdbx_description
1 polymer ?
#
loop_
_entity_poly.entity_id
_entity_poly.type
_entity_poly.pdbx_seq_one_letter_code
_entity_poly.pdbx_strand_id
1 'polypeptide(L)'
;MQDVRSENCCGSTTHAPTITNYTVRTLIDELGTECQNVITLIHQLQLADLSDRQKAEILAEFMSAAIQMNVHCGEDFQTLIAEEMENLSDDDEEDSEQRNQVFT
;
A
#
# COMPACT_ATOMS: atom_id res chain seq x y z
N MET A 1 -42.52 -6.57 -0.32
CA MET A 1 -42.92 -6.61 1.10
C MET A 1 -41.73 -7.20 1.84
N GLN A 2 -40.85 -6.48 2.53
CA GLN A 2 -40.92 -5.16 3.14
C GLN A 2 -39.63 -4.37 2.85
N ASP A 3 -39.78 -3.05 2.93
CA ASP A 3 -38.78 -2.00 2.85
C ASP A 3 -38.97 -1.20 4.16
N VAL A 4 -37.94 -1.04 4.99
CA VAL A 4 -37.78 0.13 5.88
C VAL A 4 -36.28 0.35 6.14
N ARG A 5 -35.89 1.61 5.95
CA ARG A 5 -34.60 2.30 5.93
C ARG A 5 -34.17 2.79 7.33
N SER A 6 -32.89 3.18 7.46
CA SER A 6 -32.32 4.11 8.47
C SER A 6 -32.20 3.59 9.92
N GLU A 7 -31.16 3.82 10.73
CA GLU A 7 -30.06 4.79 10.79
C GLU A 7 -28.95 4.20 11.71
N ASN A 8 -27.68 4.27 11.29
CA ASN A 8 -26.54 4.73 12.11
C ASN A 8 -25.23 4.57 11.32
N CYS A 9 -25.05 5.40 10.29
CA CYS A 9 -23.70 5.69 9.82
C CYS A 9 -23.12 6.73 10.79
N CYS A 10 -22.45 6.28 11.85
CA CYS A 10 -21.58 7.16 12.62
C CYS A 10 -20.50 7.65 11.68
N GLY A 11 -20.52 8.94 11.37
CA GLY A 11 -19.54 9.62 10.55
C GLY A 11 -18.23 9.70 11.29
N SER A 12 -17.40 8.67 11.14
CA SER A 12 -15.96 8.84 11.16
C SER A 12 -15.54 8.71 9.71
N THR A 13 -15.49 9.85 8.99
CA THR A 13 -14.68 9.91 7.77
C THR A 13 -13.25 9.69 8.22
N THR A 14 -12.81 8.42 8.26
CA THR A 14 -11.40 8.08 8.23
C THR A 14 -10.90 8.61 6.89
N HIS A 15 -10.42 9.85 6.89
CA HIS A 15 -9.75 10.42 5.73
C HIS A 15 -8.55 9.52 5.50
N ALA A 16 -8.56 8.75 4.40
CA ALA A 16 -7.34 8.05 3.99
C ALA A 16 -6.24 9.11 3.89
N PRO A 17 -5.06 8.87 4.48
CA PRO A 17 -3.96 9.83 4.44
C PRO A 17 -3.68 10.13 2.98
N THR A 18 -3.91 11.39 2.60
CA THR A 18 -3.77 11.80 1.21
C THR A 18 -2.31 12.11 1.00
N ILE A 19 -1.58 11.21 0.34
CA ILE A 19 -0.20 11.45 -0.06
C ILE A 19 -0.19 12.67 -0.97
N THR A 20 0.48 13.73 -0.56
CA THR A 20 0.47 15.05 -1.20
C THR A 20 1.56 15.16 -2.26
N ASN A 21 2.72 14.54 -2.05
CA ASN A 21 3.84 14.57 -2.98
C ASN A 21 3.54 13.75 -4.25
N TYR A 22 3.56 14.41 -5.41
CA TYR A 22 3.29 13.78 -6.71
C TYR A 22 4.30 12.70 -7.07
N THR A 23 5.58 12.93 -6.78
CA THR A 23 6.64 11.96 -7.03
C THR A 23 6.42 10.71 -6.19
N VAL A 24 6.10 10.86 -4.90
CA VAL A 24 5.79 9.72 -4.01
C VAL A 24 4.62 8.91 -4.53
N ARG A 25 3.51 9.55 -4.92
CA ARG A 25 2.35 8.86 -5.52
C ARG A 25 2.74 8.06 -6.76
N THR A 26 3.52 8.67 -7.65
CA THR A 26 3.96 8.01 -8.90
C THR A 26 4.84 6.79 -8.59
N LEU A 27 5.78 6.93 -7.67
CA LEU A 27 6.66 5.83 -7.25
C LEU A 27 5.90 4.70 -6.56
N ILE A 28 4.85 5.02 -5.78
CA ILE A 28 3.97 4.00 -5.18
C ILE A 28 3.17 3.26 -6.26
N ASP A 29 2.66 3.94 -7.28
CA ASP A 29 1.95 3.30 -8.39
C ASP A 29 2.88 2.38 -9.21
N GLU A 30 4.11 2.83 -9.48
CA GLU A 30 5.16 2.02 -10.13
C GLU A 30 5.53 0.81 -9.29
N LEU A 31 5.77 0.99 -8.00
CA LEU A 31 6.07 -0.09 -7.06
C LEU A 31 4.92 -1.09 -6.97
N GLY A 32 3.67 -0.62 -6.94
CA GLY A 32 2.48 -1.47 -6.95
C GLY A 32 2.41 -2.33 -8.22
N THR A 33 2.74 -1.76 -9.37
CA THR A 33 2.82 -2.48 -10.66
C THR A 33 3.89 -3.58 -10.62
N GLU A 34 5.07 -3.27 -10.09
CA GLU A 34 6.16 -4.25 -9.98
C GLU A 34 5.83 -5.36 -8.96
N CYS A 35 5.21 -5.03 -7.82
CA CYS A 35 4.73 -6.02 -6.86
C CYS A 35 3.70 -6.97 -7.49
N GLN A 36 2.79 -6.45 -8.32
CA GLN A 36 1.81 -7.28 -9.02
C GLN A 36 2.48 -8.20 -10.05
N ASN A 37 3.54 -7.75 -10.71
CA ASN A 37 4.37 -8.57 -11.59
C ASN A 37 5.03 -9.73 -10.82
N VAL A 38 5.67 -9.44 -9.69
CA VAL A 38 6.29 -10.45 -8.81
C VAL A 38 5.26 -11.49 -8.32
N ILE A 39 4.08 -11.05 -7.87
CA ILE A 39 3.01 -11.96 -7.44
C ILE A 39 2.60 -12.88 -8.60
N THR A 40 2.48 -12.35 -9.82
CA THR A 40 2.13 -13.11 -11.02
C THR A 40 3.16 -14.19 -11.31
N LEU A 41 4.45 -13.85 -11.25
CA LEU A 41 5.56 -14.79 -11.48
C LEU A 41 5.61 -15.88 -10.41
N ILE A 42 5.35 -15.54 -9.14
CA ILE A 42 5.23 -16.52 -8.05
C ILE A 42 4.10 -17.52 -8.33
N HIS A 43 2.92 -17.04 -8.74
CA HIS A 43 1.81 -17.92 -9.10
C HIS A 43 2.15 -18.81 -10.31
N GLN A 44 2.87 -18.29 -11.31
CA GLN A 44 3.32 -19.09 -12.44
C GLN A 44 4.27 -20.21 -11.99
N LEU A 45 5.22 -19.93 -11.10
CA LEU A 45 6.14 -20.94 -10.54
C LEU A 45 5.43 -22.05 -9.74
N GLN A 46 4.23 -21.79 -9.24
CA GLN A 46 3.42 -22.76 -8.50
C GLN A 46 2.60 -23.69 -9.41
N LEU A 47 2.54 -23.43 -10.72
CA LEU A 47 1.83 -24.30 -11.65
C LEU A 47 2.48 -25.68 -11.72
N ALA A 48 1.65 -26.72 -11.80
CA ALA A 48 2.12 -28.06 -12.11
C ALA A 48 2.63 -28.14 -13.56
N ASP A 49 3.47 -29.13 -13.83
CA ASP A 49 3.90 -29.52 -15.19
C ASP A 49 4.64 -28.45 -16.00
N LEU A 50 5.30 -27.48 -15.33
CA LEU A 50 6.25 -26.59 -15.99
C LEU A 50 7.44 -27.38 -16.55
N SER A 51 7.70 -27.22 -17.84
CA SER A 51 8.97 -27.65 -18.43
C SER A 51 10.14 -26.85 -17.85
N ASP A 52 11.34 -27.42 -17.87
CA ASP A 52 12.52 -26.72 -17.35
C ASP A 52 12.83 -25.43 -18.13
N ARG A 53 12.44 -25.35 -19.40
CA ARG A 53 12.53 -24.11 -20.19
C ARG A 53 11.61 -23.02 -19.64
N GLN A 54 10.34 -23.35 -19.38
CA GLN A 54 9.38 -22.40 -18.80
C GLN A 54 9.83 -21.95 -17.40
N LYS A 55 10.35 -22.87 -16.58
CA LYS A 55 10.91 -22.50 -15.27
C LYS A 55 12.07 -21.50 -15.43
N ALA A 56 12.98 -21.75 -16.36
CA ALA A 56 14.12 -20.85 -16.60
C ALA A 56 13.67 -19.46 -17.07
N GLU A 57 12.68 -19.39 -17.96
CA GLU A 57 12.07 -18.13 -18.42
C GLU A 57 11.44 -17.36 -17.25
N ILE A 58 10.57 -18.01 -16.46
CA ILE A 58 9.91 -17.40 -15.31
C ILE A 58 10.93 -16.95 -14.25
N LEU A 59 11.96 -17.75 -13.98
CA LEU A 59 13.01 -17.40 -13.01
C LEU A 59 13.88 -16.23 -13.48
N ALA A 60 14.14 -16.11 -14.79
CA ALA A 60 14.87 -14.97 -15.34
C ALA A 60 14.04 -13.68 -15.20
N GLU A 61 12.75 -13.74 -15.51
CA GLU A 61 11.83 -12.61 -15.32
C GLU A 61 11.69 -12.25 -13.84
N PHE A 62 11.57 -13.24 -12.96
CA PHE A 62 11.50 -13.02 -11.51
C PHE A 62 12.77 -12.36 -10.97
N MET A 63 13.95 -12.77 -11.45
CA MET A 63 15.22 -12.13 -11.07
C MET A 63 15.25 -10.67 -11.51
N SER A 64 14.79 -10.35 -12.72
CA SER A 64 14.67 -8.98 -13.21
C SER A 64 13.75 -8.14 -12.31
N ALA A 65 12.55 -8.65 -12.03
CA ALA A 65 11.57 -8.00 -11.17
C ALA A 65 12.11 -7.73 -9.75
N ALA A 66 12.83 -8.70 -9.17
CA ALA A 66 13.48 -8.55 -7.87
C ALA A 66 14.56 -7.46 -7.87
N ILE A 67 15.35 -7.35 -8.94
CA ILE A 67 16.34 -6.28 -9.11
C ILE A 67 15.64 -4.92 -9.25
N GLN A 68 14.56 -4.84 -10.04
CA GLN A 68 13.79 -3.62 -10.25
C GLN A 68 13.14 -3.14 -8.94
N MET A 69 12.54 -4.03 -8.15
CA MET A 69 12.04 -3.69 -6.81
C MET A 69 13.12 -3.08 -5.92
N ASN A 70 14.34 -3.63 -5.94
CA ASN A 70 15.43 -3.08 -5.15
C ASN A 70 15.79 -1.64 -5.55
N VAL A 71 15.68 -1.31 -6.84
CA VAL A 71 15.87 0.06 -7.34
C VAL A 71 14.73 0.97 -6.89
N HIS A 72 13.48 0.54 -7.04
CA HIS A 72 12.30 1.34 -6.64
C HIS A 72 12.18 1.55 -5.13
N CYS A 73 12.77 0.68 -4.32
CA CYS A 73 12.76 0.77 -2.86
C CYS A 73 14.08 1.33 -2.26
N GLY A 74 14.89 2.03 -3.05
CA GLY A 74 16.18 2.58 -2.64
C GLY A 74 16.08 3.79 -1.69
N GLU A 75 17.24 4.37 -1.37
CA GLU A 75 17.40 5.49 -0.42
C GLU A 75 16.54 6.71 -0.76
N ASP A 76 16.46 7.08 -2.04
CA ASP A 76 15.65 8.22 -2.49
C ASP A 76 14.16 8.00 -2.21
N PHE A 77 13.63 6.82 -2.51
CA PHE A 77 12.23 6.48 -2.23
C PHE A 77 11.97 6.47 -0.72
N GLN A 78 12.86 5.87 0.07
CA GLN A 78 12.74 5.84 1.53
C GLN A 78 12.77 7.25 2.14
N THR A 79 13.64 8.13 1.63
CA THR A 79 13.72 9.54 2.06
C THR A 79 12.42 10.27 1.76
N LEU A 80 11.89 10.14 0.54
CA LEU A 80 10.63 10.76 0.16
C LEU A 80 9.44 10.26 0.99
N ILE A 81 9.44 8.98 1.35
CA ILE A 81 8.42 8.42 2.27
C ILE A 81 8.57 9.02 3.68
N ALA A 82 9.80 9.15 4.19
CA ALA A 82 10.04 9.77 5.49
C ALA A 82 9.60 11.24 5.52
N GLU A 83 9.90 12.00 4.47
CA GLU A 83 9.41 13.37 4.31
C GLU A 83 7.87 13.42 4.27
N GLU A 84 7.23 12.51 3.54
CA GLU A 84 5.77 12.44 3.52
C GLU A 84 5.19 12.12 4.91
N MET A 85 5.84 11.24 5.69
CA MET A 85 5.46 10.92 7.06
C MET A 85 5.57 12.12 8.00
N GLU A 86 6.63 12.92 7.89
CA GLU A 86 6.83 14.14 8.70
C GLU A 86 5.79 15.22 8.41
N ASN A 87 5.12 15.17 7.25
CA ASN A 87 4.08 16.11 6.85
C ASN A 87 2.66 15.67 7.23
N LEU A 88 2.50 14.51 7.88
CA LEU A 88 1.20 14.09 8.41
C LEU A 88 0.83 14.98 9.60
N SER A 89 -0.44 15.39 9.69
CA SER A 89 -0.94 16.16 10.83
C SER A 89 -1.05 15.28 12.07
N ASP A 90 -0.63 15.79 13.24
CA ASP A 90 -0.79 15.14 14.55
C ASP A 90 -2.24 15.14 15.07
N ASP A 91 -3.22 15.55 14.24
CA ASP A 91 -4.63 15.79 14.58
C ASP A 91 -5.40 14.54 15.09
N ASP A 92 -4.77 13.36 15.15
CA ASP A 92 -5.30 12.15 15.76
C ASP A 92 -5.10 12.10 17.30
N GLU A 93 -4.35 13.02 17.91
CA GLU A 93 -4.15 13.03 19.38
C GLU A 93 -5.29 13.70 20.18
N GLU A 94 -6.10 14.57 19.56
CA GLU A 94 -7.09 15.41 20.26
C GLU A 94 -8.38 14.70 20.73
N ASP A 95 -8.64 13.44 20.32
CA ASP A 95 -9.86 12.72 20.72
C ASP A 95 -9.71 11.96 22.06
N SER A 96 -8.51 11.97 22.66
CA SER A 96 -8.21 11.18 23.86
C SER A 96 -8.35 11.95 25.18
N GLU A 97 -8.36 13.28 25.17
CA GLU A 97 -8.37 14.10 26.40
C GLU A 97 -9.73 14.67 26.81
N GLN A 98 -10.74 14.75 25.92
CA GLN A 98 -12.06 15.25 26.29
C GLN A 98 -12.92 14.28 27.12
N ARG A 99 -12.54 13.00 27.22
CA ARG A 99 -13.32 11.98 27.96
C ARG A 99 -13.17 12.08 29.49
N ASN A 100 -12.22 12.86 30.00
CA ASN A 100 -11.96 13.00 31.45
C ASN A 100 -12.57 14.26 32.10
N GLN A 101 -13.36 15.07 31.39
CA GLN A 101 -13.94 16.30 31.97
C GLN A 101 -15.46 16.26 32.20
N VAL A 102 -16.15 15.13 31.98
CA VAL A 102 -17.63 15.04 32.15
C VAL A 102 -18.07 14.53 33.54
N PHE A 103 -17.14 14.27 34.47
CA PHE A 103 -17.50 13.86 35.84
C PHE A 103 -16.68 14.60 36.90
N THR A 104 -17.02 15.85 37.17
CA THR A 104 -16.85 16.51 38.48
C THR A 104 -18.03 17.42 38.77
#